data_AF-A0A3R8RRK3-F1
#
_entry.id   AF-A0A3R8RRK3-F1
#
_cell.length_a   1.000
_cell.length_b   1.000
_cell.length_c   1.000
_cell.angle_alpha   90.00
_cell.angle_beta   90.00
_cell.angle_gamma   90.00
#
_symmetry.space_group_name_H-M   'P 1'
#
loop_
_entity.id
_entity.type
_entity.pdbx_description
1 polymer ?
#
loop_
_entity_poly.entity_id
_entity_poly.type
_entity_poly.pdbx_seq_one_letter_code
_entity_poly.pdbx_strand_id
1 'polypeptide(L)'
;MQDRLQLLAEHWVSYKIWLIETVGLTNDAMHVHGSLLILCVSALILRRRPDSLWCWLIVFIAELFNEYADLRGAAPGEATMDAAYHDIYNTMFWPTVILILGRFLFPRKKKEVAGLAAPSGDLSQKPLEQATSV
;
A
#
# COMPACT_ATOMS: atom_id res chain seq x y z
N MET A 1 14.76 -8.41 -28.16
CA MET A 1 14.40 -8.11 -26.74
C MET A 1 12.91 -7.80 -26.63
N GLN A 2 12.34 -7.04 -27.59
CA GLN A 2 10.89 -6.91 -27.81
C GLN A 2 10.13 -8.25 -27.78
N ASP A 3 10.64 -9.29 -28.46
CA ASP A 3 9.91 -10.57 -28.62
C ASP A 3 9.69 -11.31 -27.29
N ARG A 4 10.64 -11.20 -26.35
CA ARG A 4 10.48 -11.81 -25.01
C ARG A 4 9.45 -11.08 -24.16
N LEU A 5 9.33 -9.77 -24.32
CA LEU A 5 8.36 -8.96 -23.58
C LEU A 5 6.94 -9.20 -24.08
N GLN A 6 6.76 -9.37 -25.39
CA GLN A 6 5.47 -9.76 -25.98
C GLN A 6 5.05 -11.15 -25.54
N LEU A 7 5.96 -12.12 -25.58
CA LEU A 7 5.68 -13.48 -25.13
C LEU A 7 5.30 -13.54 -23.63
N LEU A 8 5.94 -12.73 -22.78
CA LEU A 8 5.55 -12.61 -21.37
C LEU A 8 4.18 -11.95 -21.19
N ALA A 9 3.86 -10.94 -21.99
CA ALA A 9 2.56 -10.27 -21.96
C ALA A 9 1.43 -11.22 -22.40
N GLU A 10 1.62 -11.98 -23.47
CA GLU A 10 0.66 -12.98 -23.94
C GLU A 10 0.41 -14.09 -22.89
N HIS A 11 1.47 -14.57 -22.23
CA HIS A 11 1.33 -15.53 -21.13
C HIS A 11 0.60 -14.93 -19.93
N TRP A 12 0.89 -13.68 -19.59
CA TRP A 12 0.20 -12.96 -18.51
C TRP A 12 -1.29 -12.82 -18.79
N VAL A 13 -1.66 -12.35 -19.99
CA VAL A 13 -3.06 -12.19 -20.41
C VAL A 13 -3.77 -13.54 -20.42
N SER A 14 -3.14 -14.58 -20.96
CA SER A 14 -3.71 -15.95 -20.97
C SER A 14 -3.94 -16.48 -19.55
N TYR A 15 -2.99 -16.25 -18.64
CA TYR A 15 -3.13 -16.63 -17.23
C TYR A 15 -4.24 -15.83 -16.53
N LYS A 16 -4.34 -14.51 -16.80
CA LYS A 16 -5.42 -13.64 -16.30
C LYS A 16 -6.79 -14.17 -16.74
N ILE A 17 -6.97 -14.48 -18.02
CA ILE A 17 -8.23 -15.04 -18.56
C ILE A 17 -8.54 -16.38 -17.89
N TRP A 18 -7.57 -17.29 -17.80
CA TRP A 18 -7.76 -18.58 -17.12
C TRP A 18 -8.16 -18.41 -15.64
N LEU A 19 -7.56 -17.43 -14.94
CA LEU A 19 -7.90 -17.10 -13.57
C LEU A 19 -9.33 -16.58 -13.46
N ILE A 20 -9.76 -15.70 -14.38
CA ILE A 20 -11.13 -15.15 -14.43
C ILE A 20 -12.14 -16.28 -14.64
N GLU A 21 -11.89 -17.15 -15.63
CA GLU A 21 -12.76 -18.28 -15.96
C GLU A 21 -12.84 -19.30 -14.81
N THR A 22 -11.72 -19.56 -14.12
CA THR A 22 -11.68 -20.53 -13.01
C THR A 22 -12.35 -20.00 -11.76
N VAL A 23 -12.20 -18.70 -11.47
CA VAL A 23 -12.77 -18.07 -10.28
C VAL A 23 -14.26 -17.75 -10.50
N GLY A 24 -14.71 -17.61 -11.74
CA GLY A 24 -16.11 -17.31 -12.07
C GLY A 24 -16.58 -15.94 -11.58
N LEU A 25 -15.64 -15.05 -11.28
CA LEU A 25 -15.91 -13.68 -10.85
C LEU A 25 -16.06 -12.78 -12.07
N THR A 26 -16.92 -11.76 -11.95
CA THR A 26 -16.98 -10.67 -12.92
C THR A 26 -15.63 -9.94 -12.95
N ASN A 27 -15.29 -9.37 -14.10
CA ASN A 27 -14.03 -8.64 -14.31
C ASN A 27 -13.83 -7.58 -13.21
N ASP A 28 -14.85 -6.74 -12.96
CA ASP A 28 -14.87 -5.73 -11.89
C ASP A 28 -14.55 -6.30 -10.49
N ALA A 29 -15.12 -7.45 -10.15
CA ALA A 29 -14.93 -8.07 -8.84
C ALA A 29 -13.50 -8.59 -8.67
N MET A 30 -12.87 -9.08 -9.74
CA MET A 30 -11.48 -9.51 -9.70
C MET A 30 -10.55 -8.35 -9.37
N HIS A 31 -10.78 -7.17 -9.94
CA HIS A 31 -9.98 -5.98 -9.69
C HIS A 31 -10.08 -5.53 -8.23
N VAL A 32 -11.31 -5.48 -7.68
CA VAL A 32 -11.54 -5.16 -6.26
C VAL A 32 -10.88 -6.18 -5.32
N HIS A 33 -11.08 -7.47 -5.56
CA HIS A 33 -10.53 -8.50 -4.68
C HIS A 33 -9.02 -8.66 -4.83
N GLY A 34 -8.49 -8.48 -6.04
CA GLY A 34 -7.07 -8.48 -6.34
C GLY A 34 -6.35 -7.35 -5.61
N SER A 35 -6.88 -6.13 -5.64
CA SER A 35 -6.29 -4.99 -4.95
C SER A 35 -6.23 -5.18 -3.43
N LEU A 36 -7.30 -5.72 -2.84
CA LEU A 36 -7.35 -6.05 -1.41
C LEU A 36 -6.38 -7.18 -1.05
N LEU A 37 -6.26 -8.20 -1.89
CA LEU A 37 -5.30 -9.28 -1.69
C LEU A 37 -3.86 -8.73 -1.73
N ILE A 38 -3.52 -7.91 -2.73
CA ILE A 38 -2.20 -7.28 -2.85
C ILE A 38 -1.94 -6.37 -1.64
N LEU A 39 -2.93 -5.62 -1.18
CA LEU A 39 -2.80 -4.77 0.00
C LEU A 39 -2.47 -5.60 1.25
N CYS A 40 -3.20 -6.69 1.47
CA CYS A 40 -2.99 -7.61 2.59
C CYS A 40 -1.61 -8.29 2.51
N VAL A 41 -1.24 -8.82 1.33
CA VAL A 41 0.07 -9.45 1.11
C VAL A 41 1.19 -8.44 1.32
N SER A 42 1.04 -7.21 0.83
CA SER A 42 2.01 -6.12 1.04
C SER A 42 2.16 -5.79 2.52
N ALA A 43 1.05 -5.70 3.26
CA ALA A 43 1.06 -5.48 4.70
C ALA A 43 1.79 -6.61 5.45
N LEU A 44 1.57 -7.86 5.07
CA LEU A 44 2.24 -9.04 5.63
C LEU A 44 3.75 -9.01 5.35
N ILE A 45 4.15 -8.77 4.09
CA ILE A 45 5.56 -8.74 3.67
C ILE A 45 6.31 -7.60 4.36
N LEU A 46 5.75 -6.39 4.33
CA LEU A 46 6.39 -5.23 4.95
C LEU A 46 6.26 -5.26 6.47
N ARG A 47 5.49 -6.20 7.04
CA ARG A 47 5.10 -6.26 8.46
C ARG A 47 4.58 -4.91 8.95
N ARG A 48 3.86 -4.21 8.06
CA ARG A 48 3.23 -2.91 8.31
C ARG A 48 1.73 -3.12 8.38
N ARG A 49 1.05 -2.15 8.95
CA ARG A 49 -0.41 -2.10 8.87
C ARG A 49 -0.84 -1.81 7.42
N PRO A 50 -2.01 -2.31 6.99
CA PRO A 50 -2.53 -2.09 5.63
C PRO A 50 -2.87 -0.62 5.35
N ASP A 51 -3.02 0.22 6.38
CA ASP A 51 -3.18 1.69 6.27
C ASP A 51 -1.85 2.43 6.00
N SER A 52 -0.78 1.70 5.71
CA SER A 52 0.50 2.31 5.36
C SER A 52 0.48 2.81 3.91
N LEU A 53 0.95 4.05 3.71
CA LEU A 53 1.18 4.61 2.37
C LEU A 53 2.05 3.70 1.49
N TRP A 54 2.95 2.92 2.08
CA TRP A 54 3.77 1.95 1.35
C TRP A 54 2.96 0.79 0.79
N CYS A 55 1.99 0.26 1.55
CA CYS A 55 1.13 -0.82 1.07
C CYS A 55 0.21 -0.30 -0.05
N TRP A 56 -0.31 0.93 0.10
CA TRP A 56 -1.09 1.59 -0.94
C TRP A 56 -0.27 1.82 -2.22
N LEU A 57 0.99 2.27 -2.12
CA LEU A 57 1.86 2.48 -3.29
C LEU A 57 2.14 1.18 -4.03
N ILE A 58 2.30 0.06 -3.33
CA ILE A 58 2.51 -1.24 -3.98
C ILE A 58 1.29 -1.65 -4.80
N VAL A 59 0.08 -1.48 -4.25
CA VAL A 59 -1.17 -1.74 -4.98
C VAL A 59 -1.26 -0.83 -6.20
N PHE A 60 -0.96 0.46 -6.06
CA PHE A 60 -0.99 1.41 -7.17
C PHE A 60 -0.02 1.04 -8.30
N ILE A 61 1.22 0.65 -7.96
CA ILE A 61 2.22 0.22 -8.95
C ILE A 61 1.81 -1.09 -9.61
N ALA A 62 1.25 -2.03 -8.85
CA ALA A 62 0.77 -3.31 -9.39
C ALA A 62 -0.37 -3.09 -10.38
N GLU A 63 -1.31 -2.19 -10.08
CA GLU A 63 -2.40 -1.83 -10.99
C GLU A 63 -1.88 -1.19 -12.27
N LEU A 64 -0.94 -0.24 -12.14
CA LEU A 64 -0.36 0.41 -13.30
C LEU A 64 0.39 -0.58 -14.20
N PHE A 65 1.05 -1.58 -13.61
CA PHE A 65 1.72 -2.64 -14.37
C PHE A 65 0.70 -3.57 -15.05
N ASN A 66 -0.41 -3.89 -14.39
CA ASN A 66 -1.47 -4.70 -14.96
C ASN A 66 -2.12 -4.02 -16.17
N GLU A 67 -2.49 -2.75 -16.03
CA GLU A 67 -3.05 -1.93 -17.12
C GLU A 67 -2.06 -1.78 -18.27
N TYR A 68 -0.78 -1.58 -17.96
CA TYR A 68 0.27 -1.52 -18.96
C TYR A 68 0.46 -2.83 -19.74
N ALA A 69 0.34 -3.96 -19.04
CA ALA A 69 0.42 -5.28 -19.65
C ALA A 69 -0.81 -5.55 -20.54
N ASP A 70 -1.99 -5.10 -20.12
CA ASP A 70 -3.24 -5.21 -20.89
C ASP A 70 -3.16 -4.40 -22.20
N LEU A 71 -2.72 -3.13 -22.11
CA LEU A 71 -2.51 -2.25 -23.27
C LEU A 71 -1.46 -2.77 -24.26
N ARG A 72 -0.41 -3.46 -23.78
CA ARG A 72 0.61 -4.08 -24.65
C ARG A 72 0.23 -5.46 -25.17
N GLY A 73 -0.63 -6.17 -24.46
CA GLY A 73 -1.01 -7.55 -24.72
C GLY A 73 -2.05 -7.74 -25.83
N ALA A 74 -2.59 -6.66 -26.39
CA ALA A 74 -3.59 -6.69 -27.46
C ALA A 74 -4.75 -7.65 -27.15
N ALA A 75 -5.33 -7.56 -25.95
CA ALA A 75 -6.58 -8.23 -25.64
C ALA A 75 -7.68 -7.67 -26.59
N PRO A 76 -8.34 -8.52 -27.40
CA PRO A 76 -9.30 -8.04 -28.40
C PRO A 76 -10.62 -7.68 -27.70
N GLY A 77 -10.87 -6.39 -27.48
CA GLY A 77 -12.21 -5.88 -27.18
C GLY A 77 -12.36 -4.97 -25.94
N GLU A 78 -11.39 -4.95 -25.03
CA GLU A 78 -11.48 -4.18 -23.76
C GLU A 78 -10.53 -2.97 -23.69
N ALA A 79 -9.73 -2.71 -24.74
CA ALA A 79 -8.82 -1.56 -24.84
C ALA A 79 -9.54 -0.22 -25.12
N THR A 80 -10.65 0.03 -24.43
CA THR A 80 -11.27 1.35 -24.39
C THR A 80 -10.80 2.07 -23.14
N MET A 81 -10.47 3.36 -23.27
CA MET A 81 -10.02 4.17 -22.13
C MET A 81 -11.05 4.15 -20.97
N ASP A 82 -12.33 3.96 -21.28
CA ASP A 82 -13.41 3.89 -20.29
C ASP A 82 -13.30 2.66 -19.37
N ALA A 83 -12.98 1.49 -19.92
CA ALA A 83 -12.74 0.27 -19.16
C ALA A 83 -11.51 0.42 -18.25
N ALA A 84 -10.41 0.97 -18.77
CA ALA A 84 -9.21 1.26 -17.99
C ALA A 84 -9.48 2.20 -16.80
N TYR A 85 -10.30 3.24 -17.01
CA TYR A 85 -10.71 4.12 -15.91
C TYR A 85 -11.58 3.40 -14.88
N HIS A 86 -12.47 2.51 -15.34
CA HIS A 86 -13.33 1.72 -14.47
C HIS A 86 -12.51 0.74 -13.60
N ASP A 87 -11.52 0.09 -14.19
CA ASP A 87 -10.60 -0.83 -13.51
C ASP A 87 -9.77 -0.11 -12.46
N ILE A 88 -9.16 1.03 -12.81
CA ILE A 88 -8.41 1.86 -11.85
C ILE A 88 -9.30 2.30 -10.70
N TYR A 89 -10.55 2.70 -10.98
CA TYR A 89 -11.50 3.09 -9.94
C TYR A 89 -11.79 1.92 -9.01
N ASN A 90 -12.18 0.76 -9.55
CA ASN A 90 -12.52 -0.43 -8.78
C ASN A 90 -11.34 -0.95 -7.95
N THR A 91 -10.14 -0.95 -8.51
CA THR A 91 -8.92 -1.38 -7.82
C THR A 91 -8.54 -0.40 -6.71
N MET A 92 -8.49 0.91 -6.98
CA MET A 92 -7.90 1.89 -6.04
C MET A 92 -8.90 2.47 -5.04
N PHE A 93 -10.21 2.34 -5.26
CA PHE A 93 -11.24 2.86 -4.37
C PHE A 93 -11.07 2.34 -2.93
N TRP A 94 -11.10 1.02 -2.75
CA TRP A 94 -11.01 0.40 -1.42
C TRP A 94 -9.65 0.62 -0.73
N PRO A 95 -8.49 0.45 -1.39
CA PRO A 95 -7.20 0.78 -0.80
C PRO A 95 -7.11 2.23 -0.31
N THR A 96 -7.70 3.17 -1.06
CA THR A 96 -7.72 4.60 -0.68
C THR A 96 -8.64 4.83 0.52
N VAL A 97 -9.81 4.22 0.54
CA VAL A 97 -10.73 4.25 1.69
C VAL A 97 -10.05 3.66 2.93
N ILE A 98 -9.37 2.52 2.82
CA ILE A 98 -8.64 1.88 3.93
C ILE A 98 -7.50 2.76 4.43
N LEU A 99 -6.75 3.40 3.53
CA LEU A 99 -5.69 4.34 3.89
C LEU A 99 -6.24 5.54 4.69
N ILE A 100 -7.33 6.14 4.20
CA ILE A 100 -7.97 7.30 4.84
C ILE A 100 -8.58 6.90 6.18
N LEU A 101 -9.47 5.90 6.20
CA LEU A 101 -10.13 5.43 7.41
C LEU A 101 -9.12 4.91 8.43
N GLY A 102 -8.09 4.19 8.01
CA GLY A 102 -7.03 3.72 8.89
C GLY A 102 -6.29 4.88 9.56
N ARG A 103 -6.02 5.96 8.82
CA ARG A 103 -5.38 7.16 9.39
C ARG A 103 -6.27 7.89 10.40
N PHE A 104 -7.58 7.96 10.14
CA PHE A 104 -8.55 8.64 11.00
C PHE A 104 -8.94 7.80 12.24
N LEU A 105 -9.17 6.50 12.07
CA LEU A 105 -9.60 5.59 13.14
C LEU A 105 -8.44 5.12 14.02
N PHE A 106 -7.23 5.03 13.47
CA PHE A 106 -6.03 4.59 14.20
C PHE A 106 -4.91 5.63 14.12
N PRO A 107 -5.11 6.83 14.69
CA PRO A 107 -4.09 7.87 14.67
C PRO A 107 -2.78 7.32 15.24
N ARG A 108 -1.74 7.36 14.41
CA ARG A 108 -0.41 6.91 14.77
C ARG A 108 0.05 7.79 15.92
N LYS A 109 0.21 7.23 17.14
CA LYS A 109 0.90 7.93 18.23
C LYS A 109 2.24 8.38 17.67
N LYS A 110 2.41 9.68 17.46
CA LYS A 110 3.69 10.28 17.11
C LYS A 110 4.61 9.84 18.24
N LYS A 111 5.64 9.04 17.95
CA LYS A 111 6.73 8.86 18.91
C LYS A 111 7.21 10.28 19.15
N GLU A 112 6.88 10.84 20.30
CA GLU A 112 7.51 12.06 20.75
C GLU A 112 9.01 11.83 20.57
N VAL A 113 9.67 12.81 19.96
CA VAL A 113 11.12 12.89 19.94
C VAL A 113 11.53 13.20 21.38
N ALA A 114 11.30 12.26 22.29
CA ALA A 114 11.49 12.34 23.73
C ALA A 114 12.97 12.09 24.09
N GLY A 115 13.88 12.65 23.30
CA GLY A 115 15.31 12.42 23.46
C GLY A 115 16.24 13.55 23.00
N LEU A 116 15.72 14.67 22.47
CA LEU A 116 16.57 15.77 21.97
C LEU A 116 16.28 17.14 22.60
N ALA A 117 15.39 17.21 23.59
CA ALA A 117 15.06 18.47 24.29
C ALA A 117 15.02 18.29 25.81
N ALA A 118 15.91 17.47 26.37
CA ALA A 118 16.27 17.65 27.77
C ALA A 118 17.22 18.86 27.84
N PRO A 119 16.83 20.01 28.41
CA PRO A 119 17.79 21.06 28.67
C PRO A 119 18.73 20.53 29.75
N SER A 120 19.98 20.32 29.35
CA SER A 120 21.12 20.18 30.26
C SER A 120 21.29 21.50 31.01
N GLY A 121 20.51 21.68 32.07
CA GLY A 121 20.54 22.83 32.96
C GLY A 121 21.15 22.44 34.30
N ASP A 122 22.43 22.77 34.42
CA ASP A 122 23.21 22.88 35.64
C ASP A 122 22.49 23.68 36.75
N LEU A 123 22.96 23.51 37.99
CA LEU A 123 22.71 24.31 39.20
C LEU A 123 21.57 23.88 40.15
N SER A 124 21.94 23.08 41.16
CA SER A 124 21.82 23.52 42.56
C SER A 124 22.73 22.66 43.45
N GLN A 125 23.96 23.14 43.62
CA GLN A 125 24.74 22.87 44.82
C GLN A 125 23.88 23.32 46.02
N LYS A 126 23.45 22.37 46.85
CA LYS A 126 22.88 22.72 48.16
C LYS A 126 24.05 23.05 49.10
N PRO A 127 24.03 24.20 49.80
CA PRO A 127 25.08 24.55 50.75
C PRO A 127 25.13 23.56 51.91
N LEU A 128 26.35 23.24 52.32
CA LEU A 128 26.68 22.59 53.59
C LEU A 128 26.21 23.50 54.74
N GLU A 129 25.00 23.27 55.27
CA GLU A 129 24.61 23.81 56.58
C GLU A 129 24.71 22.72 57.65
N GLN A 130 25.87 22.77 58.28
CA GLN A 130 26.22 22.27 59.59
C GLN A 130 25.12 22.57 60.62
N ALA A 131 24.45 21.53 61.12
CA ALA A 131 23.69 21.58 62.35
C ALA A 131 24.22 20.51 63.32
N THR A 132 25.04 20.99 64.25
CA THR A 132 25.36 20.38 65.55
C THR A 132 24.10 20.13 66.39
N SER A 133 24.23 19.26 67.41
CA SER A 133 23.26 18.74 68.41
C SER A 133 22.53 17.48 67.93
N VAL A 134 22.66 16.32 68.58
CA VAL A 134 22.78 15.98 70.02
C VAL A 134 23.80 14.88 70.25
#